data_AF-A0A959EGD4-F1
#
_entry.id   AF-A0A959EGD4-F1
#
_cell.length_a   1.000
_cell.length_b   1.000
_cell.length_c   1.000
_cell.angle_alpha   90.00
_cell.angle_beta   90.00
_cell.angle_gamma   90.00
#
_symmetry.space_group_name_H-M   'P 1'
#
loop_
_entity.id
_entity.type
_entity.pdbx_description
1 polymer ?
#
loop_
_entity_poly.entity_id
_entity_poly.type
_entity_poly.pdbx_seq_one_letter_code
_entity_poly.pdbx_strand_id
1 'polypeptide(L)'
;MTLGTLVISIAITALLLTLAMGIISRRINNWLVSYLQNFCGALFIFSGWVKAIDPLGTAYKLEQYFAEFESTFSGTWFSFLSPVFPWLAEYAVAFSVFMIVLEIVLGIMLLIGSARKFTAWTFLLIVVFFTFLTGFTFLTGYVPDGVNFFQFGQWGPYVETNMKVTDCGCFGDFLKLKPRISFFKDIFLLIPAILFVFTHKKMHQLYGSGGRTAIVLISTAALTFYCFT
;
A
#
# COMPACT_ATOMS: atom_id res chain seq x y z
N MET A 1 -2.68 10.37 -16.72
CA MET A 1 -3.55 10.92 -15.65
C MET A 1 -2.67 11.50 -14.55
N THR A 2 -3.08 12.56 -13.85
CA THR A 2 -2.33 13.05 -12.67
C THR A 2 -2.86 12.39 -11.40
N LEU A 3 -2.05 12.32 -10.33
CA LEU A 3 -2.51 11.78 -9.05
C LEU A 3 -3.77 12.48 -8.55
N GLY A 4 -3.85 13.80 -8.72
CA GLY A 4 -5.03 14.58 -8.34
C GLY A 4 -6.29 14.10 -9.05
N THR A 5 -6.23 13.91 -10.38
CA THR A 5 -7.37 13.39 -11.15
C THR A 5 -7.79 11.98 -10.71
N LEU A 6 -6.82 11.13 -10.33
CA LEU A 6 -7.09 9.79 -9.85
C LEU A 6 -7.75 9.80 -8.45
N VAL A 7 -7.22 10.58 -7.51
CA VAL A 7 -7.78 10.67 -6.16
C VAL A 7 -9.19 11.25 -6.19
N ILE A 8 -9.43 12.27 -7.03
CA ILE A 8 -10.76 12.85 -7.19
C ILE A 8 -11.73 11.85 -7.81
N SER A 9 -11.33 11.10 -8.84
CA SER A 9 -12.22 10.10 -9.45
C SER A 9 -12.57 8.98 -8.48
N ILE A 10 -11.60 8.51 -7.68
CA ILE A 10 -11.84 7.52 -6.62
C ILE A 10 -12.75 8.09 -5.54
N ALA A 11 -12.54 9.33 -5.11
CA ALA A 11 -13.38 9.99 -4.11
C ALA A 11 -14.84 10.12 -4.58
N ILE A 12 -15.07 10.56 -5.82
CA ILE A 12 -16.42 10.65 -6.40
C ILE A 12 -17.05 9.26 -6.50
N THR A 13 -16.30 8.27 -6.99
CA THR A 13 -16.79 6.89 -7.11
C THR A 13 -17.17 6.30 -5.75
N ALA A 14 -16.32 6.50 -4.74
CA ALA A 14 -16.58 6.07 -3.37
C ALA A 14 -17.79 6.78 -2.76
N LEU A 15 -17.99 8.07 -3.06
CA LEU A 15 -19.16 8.82 -2.61
C LEU A 15 -20.44 8.24 -3.22
N LEU A 16 -20.47 8.08 -4.55
CA LEU A 16 -21.61 7.50 -5.27
C LEU A 16 -21.94 6.09 -4.78
N LEU A 17 -20.93 5.25 -4.58
CA LEU A 17 -21.09 3.90 -4.07
C LEU A 17 -21.64 3.90 -2.63
N THR A 18 -21.17 4.81 -1.78
CA THR A 18 -21.69 4.97 -0.41
C THR A 18 -23.14 5.44 -0.40
N LEU A 19 -23.50 6.40 -1.26
CA LEU A 19 -24.88 6.87 -1.40
C LEU A 19 -25.81 5.75 -1.89
N ALA A 20 -25.40 5.03 -2.93
CA ALA A 20 -26.15 3.89 -3.46
C ALA A 20 -26.35 2.80 -2.40
N MET A 21 -25.31 2.46 -1.62
CA MET A 21 -25.40 1.51 -0.51
C MET A 21 -26.37 1.97 0.58
N GLY A 22 -26.39 3.28 0.88
CA GLY A 22 -27.27 3.86 1.89
C GLY A 22 -28.73 3.78 1.48
N ILE A 23 -29.02 4.03 0.20
CA ILE A 23 -30.36 3.96 -0.37
C ILE A 23 -30.83 2.51 -0.51
N ILE A 24 -29.99 1.63 -1.08
CA ILE A 24 -30.36 0.27 -1.46
C ILE A 24 -30.31 -0.69 -0.27
N SER A 25 -29.24 -0.66 0.52
CA SER A 25 -28.96 -1.72 1.49
C SER A 25 -29.42 -1.38 2.91
N ARG A 26 -29.71 -0.10 3.23
CA ARG A 26 -29.98 0.43 4.59
C ARG A 26 -29.06 -0.13 5.71
N ARG A 27 -27.91 -0.68 5.33
CA ARG A 27 -26.92 -1.35 6.19
C ARG A 27 -25.71 -0.47 6.52
N ILE A 28 -25.85 0.84 6.29
CA ILE A 28 -24.85 1.82 6.69
C ILE A 28 -25.10 2.17 8.16
N ASN A 29 -24.17 1.77 9.03
CA ASN A 29 -24.18 2.18 10.43
C ASN A 29 -23.67 3.62 10.58
N ASN A 30 -22.61 3.98 9.85
CA ASN A 30 -22.00 5.30 9.90
C ASN A 30 -21.52 5.72 8.52
N TRP A 31 -22.11 6.80 7.99
CA TRP A 31 -21.86 7.31 6.65
C TRP A 31 -20.38 7.68 6.42
N LEU A 32 -19.73 8.29 7.40
CA LEU A 32 -18.33 8.69 7.29
C LEU A 32 -17.41 7.47 7.21
N VAL A 33 -17.60 6.50 8.12
CA VAL A 33 -16.78 5.27 8.14
C VAL A 33 -16.99 4.48 6.86
N SER A 34 -18.23 4.36 6.39
CA SER A 34 -18.54 3.68 5.12
C SER A 34 -17.94 4.37 3.90
N TYR A 35 -17.98 5.71 3.86
CA TYR A 35 -17.32 6.47 2.81
C TYR A 35 -15.81 6.25 2.80
N LEU A 36 -15.15 6.39 3.96
CA LEU A 36 -13.72 6.15 4.08
C LEU A 36 -13.36 4.71 3.71
N GLN A 37 -14.18 3.74 4.12
CA GLN A 37 -14.00 2.32 3.81
C GLN A 37 -14.09 2.08 2.29
N ASN A 38 -15.04 2.72 1.61
CA ASN A 38 -15.18 2.62 0.16
C ASN A 38 -14.06 3.33 -0.59
N PHE A 39 -13.65 4.51 -0.12
CA PHE A 39 -12.53 5.27 -0.68
C PHE A 39 -11.22 4.49 -0.59
N CYS A 40 -10.86 3.99 0.60
CA CYS A 40 -9.65 3.23 0.81
C CYS A 40 -9.67 1.91 0.02
N GLY A 41 -10.82 1.23 0.00
CA GLY A 41 -11.00 -0.01 -0.76
C GLY A 41 -10.80 0.18 -2.26
N ALA A 42 -11.43 1.21 -2.84
CA ALA A 42 -11.28 1.54 -4.26
C ALA A 42 -9.84 1.96 -4.62
N LEU A 43 -9.19 2.74 -3.75
CA LEU A 43 -7.79 3.14 -3.94
C LEU A 43 -6.85 1.93 -3.95
N PHE A 44 -7.04 1.00 -3.03
CA PHE A 44 -6.22 -0.22 -2.93
C PHE A 44 -6.43 -1.15 -4.13
N ILE A 45 -7.68 -1.34 -4.57
CA ILE A 45 -7.95 -2.14 -5.78
C ILE A 45 -7.29 -1.52 -7.00
N PHE A 46 -7.45 -0.21 -7.21
CA PHE A 46 -6.83 0.46 -8.35
C PHE A 46 -5.30 0.38 -8.30
N SER A 47 -4.71 0.72 -7.14
CA SER A 47 -3.26 0.67 -6.89
C SER A 47 -2.68 -0.72 -7.13
N GLY A 48 -3.30 -1.76 -6.54
CA GLY A 48 -2.88 -3.13 -6.72
C GLY A 48 -3.11 -3.66 -8.13
N TRP A 49 -4.23 -3.32 -8.78
CA TRP A 49 -4.51 -3.76 -10.16
C TRP A 49 -3.45 -3.29 -11.14
N VAL A 50 -3.03 -2.03 -11.01
CA VAL A 50 -1.97 -1.48 -11.86
C VAL A 50 -0.64 -2.20 -11.66
N LYS A 51 -0.31 -2.62 -10.43
CA LYS A 51 0.86 -3.46 -10.15
C LYS A 51 0.70 -4.90 -10.65
N ALA A 52 -0.51 -5.44 -10.63
CA ALA A 52 -0.80 -6.80 -11.10
C ALA A 52 -0.59 -6.94 -12.62
N ILE A 53 -0.69 -5.85 -13.38
CA ILE A 53 -0.37 -5.82 -14.81
C ILE A 53 1.14 -6.04 -15.06
N ASP A 54 1.99 -5.57 -14.15
CA ASP A 54 3.45 -5.81 -14.21
C ASP A 54 4.03 -6.16 -12.81
N PRO A 55 3.88 -7.43 -12.37
CA PRO A 55 4.39 -7.87 -11.07
C PRO A 55 5.93 -7.86 -11.01
N LEU A 56 6.61 -8.02 -12.14
CA LEU A 56 8.07 -8.04 -12.25
C LEU A 56 8.66 -6.66 -12.02
N GLY A 57 8.05 -5.61 -12.57
CA GLY A 57 8.45 -4.22 -12.28
C GLY A 57 8.44 -3.92 -10.77
N THR A 58 7.43 -4.42 -10.05
CA THR A 58 7.36 -4.28 -8.58
C THR A 58 8.42 -5.13 -7.86
N ALA A 59 8.76 -6.31 -8.39
CA ALA A 59 9.81 -7.17 -7.84
C ALA A 59 11.20 -6.51 -7.95
N TYR A 60 11.55 -5.96 -9.11
CA TYR A 60 12.81 -5.23 -9.28
C TYR A 60 12.94 -4.03 -8.34
N LYS A 61 11.83 -3.33 -8.05
CA LYS A 61 11.82 -2.25 -7.05
C LYS A 61 12.10 -2.78 -5.65
N LEU A 62 11.53 -3.93 -5.28
CA LEU A 62 11.80 -4.56 -3.98
C LEU A 62 13.27 -4.98 -3.86
N GLU A 63 13.86 -5.54 -4.91
CA GLU A 63 15.30 -5.85 -4.95
C GLU A 63 16.16 -4.60 -4.72
N GLN A 64 15.82 -3.47 -5.36
CA GLN A 64 16.50 -2.18 -5.13
C GLN A 64 16.37 -1.72 -3.67
N TYR A 65 15.19 -1.85 -3.06
CA TYR A 65 15.00 -1.53 -1.64
C TYR A 65 15.84 -2.44 -0.75
N PHE A 66 15.88 -3.74 -1.00
CA PHE A 66 16.65 -4.69 -0.19
C PHE A 66 18.15 -4.44 -0.30
N ALA A 67 18.69 -4.19 -1.50
CA ALA A 67 20.09 -3.82 -1.67
C ALA A 67 20.44 -2.55 -0.89
N GLU A 68 19.55 -1.56 -0.88
CA GLU A 68 19.80 -0.32 -0.14
C GLU A 68 19.58 -0.40 1.35
N PHE A 69 18.70 -1.30 1.81
CA PHE A 69 18.61 -1.63 3.21
C PHE A 69 19.88 -2.35 3.69
N GLU A 70 20.42 -3.28 2.91
CA GLU A 70 21.71 -3.92 3.23
C GLU A 70 22.83 -2.88 3.41
N SER A 71 22.98 -1.96 2.45
CA SER A 71 23.98 -0.88 2.52
C SER A 71 23.74 0.04 3.73
N THR A 72 22.48 0.28 4.07
CA THR A 72 22.09 1.16 5.19
C THR A 72 22.32 0.51 6.54
N PHE A 73 22.01 -0.77 6.71
CA PHE A 73 22.08 -1.47 8.00
C PHE A 73 23.48 -2.06 8.29
N SER A 74 24.26 -2.42 7.27
CA SER A 74 25.61 -3.00 7.42
C SER A 74 26.57 -2.13 8.22
N GLY A 75 26.51 -0.80 8.07
CA GLY A 75 27.34 0.17 8.78
C GLY A 75 26.85 0.56 10.18
N THR A 76 25.89 -0.16 10.76
CA THR A 76 25.18 0.26 11.97
C THR A 76 25.13 -0.83 13.05
N TRP A 77 24.69 -0.45 14.24
CA TRP A 77 24.30 -1.35 15.35
C TRP A 77 23.34 -2.49 14.95
N PHE A 78 22.63 -2.37 13.81
CA PHE A 78 21.70 -3.37 13.28
C PHE A 78 22.31 -4.23 12.17
N SER A 79 23.63 -4.30 12.04
CA SER A 79 24.33 -5.08 11.02
C SER A 79 23.96 -6.58 11.00
N PHE A 80 23.46 -7.12 12.11
CA PHE A 80 22.93 -8.49 12.18
C PHE A 80 21.72 -8.73 11.25
N LEU A 81 21.00 -7.68 10.84
CA LEU A 81 19.90 -7.76 9.87
C LEU A 81 20.38 -7.74 8.42
N SER A 82 21.62 -7.32 8.16
CA SER A 82 22.20 -7.24 6.81
C SER A 82 22.02 -8.52 5.98
N PRO A 83 22.22 -9.74 6.52
CA PRO A 83 22.09 -10.98 5.76
C PRO A 83 20.65 -11.31 5.35
N VAL A 84 19.65 -10.69 6.00
CA VAL A 84 18.23 -10.95 5.69
C VAL A 84 17.82 -10.31 4.36
N PHE A 85 18.43 -9.19 3.98
CA PHE A 85 18.05 -8.47 2.77
C PHE A 85 18.44 -9.20 1.47
N PRO A 86 19.66 -9.76 1.32
CA PRO A 86 19.99 -10.62 0.19
C PRO A 86 19.08 -11.85 0.07
N TRP A 87 18.76 -12.49 1.21
CA TRP A 87 17.84 -13.62 1.24
C TRP A 87 16.43 -13.21 0.77
N LEU A 88 15.93 -12.05 1.21
CA LEU A 88 14.66 -11.50 0.74
C LEU A 88 14.67 -11.14 -0.76
N ALA A 89 15.81 -10.70 -1.30
CA ALA A 89 15.96 -10.38 -2.71
C ALA A 89 15.77 -11.60 -3.62
N GLU A 90 16.25 -12.78 -3.22
CA GLU A 90 16.00 -14.03 -3.97
C GLU A 90 14.51 -14.38 -4.06
N TYR A 91 13.71 -13.98 -3.07
CA TYR A 91 12.26 -14.17 -3.03
C TYR A 91 11.47 -12.93 -3.46
N ALA A 92 12.09 -11.91 -4.05
CA ALA A 92 11.45 -10.63 -4.35
C ALA A 92 10.23 -10.78 -5.27
N VAL A 93 10.26 -11.69 -6.24
CA VAL A 93 9.12 -11.97 -7.13
C VAL A 93 7.93 -12.53 -6.36
N ALA A 94 8.16 -13.55 -5.53
CA ALA A 94 7.09 -14.15 -4.72
C ALA A 94 6.53 -13.14 -3.71
N PHE A 95 7.39 -12.33 -3.10
CA PHE A 95 7.00 -11.28 -2.17
C PHE A 95 6.20 -10.16 -2.87
N SER A 96 6.61 -9.77 -4.07
CA SER A 96 5.90 -8.80 -4.92
C SER A 96 4.47 -9.27 -5.21
N VAL A 97 4.32 -10.49 -5.74
CA VAL A 97 3.01 -11.09 -6.04
C VAL A 97 2.15 -11.19 -4.78
N PHE A 98 2.72 -11.67 -3.68
CA PHE A 98 2.01 -11.75 -2.40
C PHE A 98 1.48 -10.38 -1.94
N MET A 99 2.32 -9.35 -1.99
CA MET A 99 1.94 -7.98 -1.60
C MET A 99 0.85 -7.41 -2.51
N ILE A 100 0.93 -7.62 -3.83
CA ILE A 100 -0.06 -7.16 -4.81
C ILE A 100 -1.41 -7.84 -4.56
N VAL A 101 -1.42 -9.17 -4.43
CA VAL A 101 -2.65 -9.93 -4.14
C VAL A 101 -3.25 -9.48 -2.81
N LEU A 102 -2.42 -9.32 -1.77
CA LEU A 102 -2.86 -8.86 -0.47
C LEU A 102 -3.46 -7.44 -0.54
N GLU A 103 -2.88 -6.52 -1.30
CA GLU A 103 -3.38 -5.16 -1.50
C GLU A 103 -4.77 -5.14 -2.15
N ILE A 104 -4.95 -5.87 -3.26
CA ILE A 104 -6.24 -5.94 -3.97
C ILE A 104 -7.29 -6.65 -3.12
N VAL A 105 -6.95 -7.79 -2.51
CA VAL A 105 -7.86 -8.57 -1.66
C VAL A 105 -8.29 -7.75 -0.45
N LEU A 106 -7.38 -7.02 0.21
CA LEU A 106 -7.76 -6.09 1.27
C LEU A 106 -8.68 -4.98 0.77
N GLY A 107 -8.44 -4.46 -0.42
CA GLY A 107 -9.33 -3.49 -1.06
C GLY A 107 -10.76 -4.03 -1.24
N ILE A 108 -10.88 -5.28 -1.71
CA ILE A 108 -12.16 -5.99 -1.84
C ILE A 108 -12.80 -6.21 -0.46
N MET A 109 -12.02 -6.66 0.52
CA MET A 109 -12.48 -6.89 1.89
C MET A 109 -13.00 -5.61 2.55
N LEU A 110 -12.37 -4.46 2.28
CA LEU A 110 -12.86 -3.16 2.70
C LEU A 110 -14.19 -2.83 2.01
N LEU A 111 -14.30 -2.94 0.68
CA LEU A 111 -15.55 -2.63 -0.02
C LEU A 111 -16.74 -3.46 0.48
N ILE A 112 -16.55 -4.77 0.66
CA ILE A 112 -17.63 -5.66 1.11
C ILE A 112 -17.80 -5.70 2.63
N GLY A 113 -16.82 -5.24 3.40
CA GLY A 113 -16.86 -5.32 4.86
C GLY A 113 -16.66 -6.72 5.42
N SER A 114 -15.76 -7.49 4.81
CA SER A 114 -15.38 -8.82 5.32
C SER A 114 -14.43 -8.69 6.50
N ALA A 115 -14.51 -9.63 7.45
CA ALA A 115 -13.60 -9.80 8.59
C ALA A 115 -13.09 -8.48 9.24
N ARG A 116 -13.99 -7.53 9.53
CA ARG A 116 -13.70 -6.12 9.86
C ARG A 116 -12.49 -5.88 10.79
N LYS A 117 -12.33 -6.67 11.86
CA LYS A 117 -11.18 -6.54 12.78
C LYS A 117 -9.87 -6.94 12.09
N PHE A 118 -9.84 -8.09 11.42
CA PHE A 118 -8.66 -8.54 10.67
C PHE A 118 -8.32 -7.55 9.55
N THR A 119 -9.31 -7.18 8.72
CA THR A 119 -9.12 -6.24 7.61
C THR A 119 -8.56 -4.89 8.10
N ALA A 120 -9.07 -4.33 9.20
CA ALA A 120 -8.58 -3.07 9.73
C ALA A 120 -7.11 -3.15 10.20
N TRP A 121 -6.74 -4.22 10.90
CA TRP A 121 -5.36 -4.43 11.36
C TRP A 121 -4.39 -4.68 10.21
N THR A 122 -4.77 -5.53 9.25
CA THR A 122 -3.92 -5.81 8.08
C THR A 122 -3.80 -4.58 7.17
N PHE A 123 -4.88 -3.79 7.01
CA PHE A 123 -4.84 -2.51 6.31
C PHE A 123 -3.93 -1.50 6.99
N LEU A 124 -3.93 -1.41 8.32
CA LEU A 124 -2.98 -0.57 9.03
C LEU A 124 -1.54 -1.04 8.80
N LEU A 125 -1.27 -2.35 8.92
CA LEU A 125 0.06 -2.91 8.74
C LEU A 125 0.62 -2.60 7.35
N ILE A 126 -0.16 -2.83 6.29
CA ILE A 126 0.31 -2.59 4.92
C ILE A 126 0.50 -1.10 4.63
N VAL A 127 -0.36 -0.21 5.15
CA VAL A 127 -0.17 1.25 4.99
C VAL A 127 1.07 1.72 5.74
N VAL A 128 1.31 1.22 6.96
CA VAL A 128 2.54 1.51 7.72
C VAL A 128 3.77 1.03 6.95
N PHE A 129 3.72 -0.18 6.39
CA PHE A 129 4.80 -0.74 5.58
C PHE A 129 5.09 0.12 4.33
N PHE A 130 4.07 0.49 3.55
CA PHE A 130 4.27 1.38 2.39
C PHE A 130 4.74 2.78 2.81
N THR A 131 4.22 3.33 3.90
CA THR A 131 4.69 4.61 4.46
C THR A 131 6.17 4.56 4.83
N PHE A 132 6.64 3.42 5.36
CA PHE A 132 8.06 3.20 5.65
C PHE A 132 8.90 3.16 4.37
N LEU A 133 8.49 2.40 3.35
CA LEU A 133 9.23 2.34 2.07
C LEU A 133 9.26 3.70 1.35
N THR A 134 8.12 4.38 1.26
CA THR A 134 8.02 5.69 0.59
C THR A 134 8.73 6.78 1.39
N GLY A 135 8.68 6.70 2.72
CA GLY A 135 9.44 7.55 3.63
C GLY A 135 10.94 7.37 3.48
N PHE A 136 11.43 6.13 3.41
CA PHE A 136 12.85 5.83 3.20
C PHE A 136 13.35 6.44 1.88
N THR A 137 12.61 6.26 0.79
CA THR A 137 12.95 6.86 -0.50
C THR A 137 12.94 8.39 -0.45
N PHE A 138 11.96 9.00 0.22
CA PHE A 138 11.89 10.44 0.33
C PHE A 138 13.04 11.01 1.19
N LEU A 139 13.38 10.35 2.30
CA LEU A 139 14.40 10.79 3.24
C LEU A 139 15.83 10.58 2.71
N THR A 140 16.07 9.54 1.91
CA THR A 140 17.38 9.32 1.27
C THR A 140 17.76 10.45 0.32
N GLY A 141 16.81 11.22 -0.22
CA GLY A 141 17.09 12.44 -0.98
C GLY A 141 17.80 13.56 -0.17
N TYR A 142 17.85 13.47 1.16
CA TYR A 142 18.63 14.39 2.02
C TYR A 142 20.02 13.84 2.38
N VAL A 143 20.33 12.61 2.00
CA VAL A 143 21.57 11.92 2.36
C VAL A 143 22.57 12.05 1.20
N PRO A 144 23.70 12.76 1.37
CA PRO A 144 24.72 12.87 0.33
C PRO A 144 25.41 11.52 0.04
N ASP A 145 26.03 11.40 -1.13
CA ASP A 145 26.82 10.22 -1.50
C ASP A 145 27.94 9.95 -0.48
N GLY A 146 28.09 8.69 -0.06
CA GLY A 146 29.08 8.27 0.93
C GLY A 146 28.68 8.48 2.40
N VAL A 147 27.53 9.08 2.67
CA VAL A 147 26.97 9.23 4.03
C VAL A 147 25.96 8.11 4.30
N ASN A 148 26.01 7.52 5.49
CA ASN A 148 25.01 6.53 5.90
C ASN A 148 23.70 7.23 6.33
N PHE A 149 22.56 6.60 6.04
CA PHE A 149 21.23 7.14 6.37
C PHE A 149 21.09 7.58 7.84
N PHE A 150 21.67 6.86 8.80
CA PHE A 150 21.53 7.17 10.23
C PHE A 150 22.47 8.26 10.74
N GLN A 151 23.31 8.85 9.89
CA GLN A 151 24.19 9.96 10.23
C GLN A 151 23.45 11.30 10.07
N PHE A 152 22.40 11.50 10.87
CA PHE A 152 21.49 12.65 10.77
C PHE A 152 22.18 14.03 10.82
N GLY A 153 23.37 14.14 11.42
CA GLY A 153 24.16 15.37 11.48
C GLY A 153 24.86 15.75 10.16
N GLN A 154 24.95 14.83 9.20
CA GLN A 154 25.57 15.05 7.88
C GLN A 154 24.53 15.19 6.77
N TRP A 155 23.25 15.23 7.12
CA TRP A 155 22.17 15.41 6.15
C TRP A 155 22.23 16.82 5.56
N GLY A 156 22.07 16.88 4.24
CA GLY A 156 22.15 18.11 3.46
C GLY A 156 20.79 18.61 2.98
N PRO A 157 20.77 19.63 2.10
CA PRO A 157 19.56 20.02 1.40
C PRO A 157 19.05 18.86 0.52
N TYR A 158 17.73 18.82 0.28
CA TYR A 158 17.12 17.80 -0.57
C TYR A 158 17.61 17.92 -2.02
N VAL A 159 18.16 16.84 -2.57
CA VAL A 159 18.56 16.74 -3.97
C VAL A 159 17.95 15.46 -4.58
N GLU A 160 17.19 15.60 -5.68
CA GLU A 160 16.52 14.46 -6.33
C GLU A 160 17.51 13.38 -6.80
N THR A 161 18.76 13.72 -7.12
CA THR A 161 19.79 12.76 -7.56
C THR A 161 20.30 11.86 -6.44
N ASN A 162 20.15 12.26 -5.17
CA ASN A 162 20.63 11.49 -4.02
C ASN A 162 19.66 10.36 -3.64
N MET A 163 18.51 10.28 -4.31
CA MET A 163 17.52 9.25 -4.05
C MET A 163 18.06 7.89 -4.51
N LYS A 164 18.27 6.99 -3.55
CA LYS A 164 18.79 5.65 -3.80
C LYS A 164 17.82 4.74 -4.55
N VAL A 165 16.51 5.03 -4.47
CA VAL A 165 15.46 4.38 -5.27
C VAL A 165 14.66 5.46 -5.98
N THR A 166 14.57 5.40 -7.30
CA THR A 166 14.04 6.52 -8.12
C THR A 166 12.52 6.69 -8.08
N ASP A 167 11.77 5.61 -7.82
CA ASP A 167 10.31 5.61 -7.77
C ASP A 167 9.81 4.55 -6.78
N CYS A 168 8.78 4.87 -6.01
CA CYS A 168 8.25 3.98 -4.95
C CYS A 168 7.48 2.75 -5.46
N GLY A 169 7.27 2.60 -6.77
CA GLY A 169 6.55 1.47 -7.37
C GLY A 169 5.06 1.35 -6.96
N CYS A 170 4.51 2.30 -6.20
CA CYS A 170 3.16 2.20 -5.63
C CYS A 170 2.02 2.15 -6.67
N PHE A 171 2.24 2.56 -7.91
CA PHE A 171 1.26 2.46 -9.01
C PHE A 171 1.89 1.80 -10.24
N GLY A 172 2.86 0.89 -10.05
CA GLY A 172 3.62 0.29 -11.15
C GLY A 172 4.20 1.33 -12.11
N ASP A 173 4.32 0.96 -13.38
CA ASP A 173 4.81 1.84 -14.45
C ASP A 173 3.75 2.79 -15.03
N PHE A 174 2.48 2.62 -14.66
CA PHE A 174 1.38 3.46 -15.14
C PHE A 174 1.47 4.91 -14.63
N LEU A 175 2.04 5.11 -13.44
CA LEU A 175 2.18 6.44 -12.82
C LEU A 175 3.45 6.53 -11.97
N LYS A 176 4.54 7.01 -12.58
CA LYS A 176 5.76 7.36 -11.85
C LYS A 176 5.52 8.61 -11.00
N LEU A 177 5.40 8.40 -9.69
CA LEU A 177 5.15 9.44 -8.71
C LEU A 177 6.45 9.88 -8.06
N LYS A 178 6.65 11.21 -8.00
CA LYS A 178 7.70 11.79 -7.17
C LYS A 178 7.58 11.22 -5.74
N PRO A 179 8.67 10.73 -5.11
CA PRO A 179 8.62 10.07 -3.81
C PRO A 179 7.94 10.88 -2.71
N ARG A 180 8.12 12.21 -2.72
CA ARG A 180 7.43 13.13 -1.81
C ARG A 180 5.90 12.98 -1.87
N ILE A 181 5.35 12.89 -3.08
CA ILE A 181 3.91 12.80 -3.31
C ILE A 181 3.38 11.45 -2.83
N SER A 182 4.10 10.35 -3.13
CA SER A 182 3.75 9.00 -2.66
C SER A 182 3.75 8.92 -1.13
N PHE A 183 4.76 9.49 -0.47
CA PHE A 183 4.87 9.51 0.98
C PHE A 183 3.69 10.24 1.65
N PHE A 184 3.33 11.43 1.17
CA PHE A 184 2.19 12.16 1.73
C PHE A 184 0.85 11.46 1.48
N LYS A 185 0.70 10.75 0.35
CA LYS A 185 -0.48 9.91 0.09
C LYS A 185 -0.60 8.80 1.13
N ASP A 186 0.50 8.11 1.47
CA ASP A 186 0.48 7.04 2.46
C ASP A 186 0.27 7.56 3.89
N ILE A 187 0.86 8.71 4.25
CA ILE A 187 0.54 9.41 5.52
C ILE A 187 -0.96 9.74 5.60
N PHE A 188 -1.55 10.24 4.52
CA PHE A 188 -2.98 10.54 4.50
C PHE A 188 -3.81 9.27 4.72
N LEU A 189 -3.41 8.13 4.13
CA LEU A 189 -4.07 6.83 4.31
C LEU A 189 -3.87 6.24 5.72
N LEU A 190 -2.85 6.67 6.45
CA LEU A 190 -2.62 6.26 7.83
C LEU A 190 -3.76 6.73 8.76
N ILE A 191 -4.36 7.89 8.47
CA ILE A 191 -5.48 8.46 9.24
C ILE A 191 -6.71 7.53 9.22
N PRO A 192 -7.31 7.17 8.06
CA PRO A 192 -8.40 6.21 8.03
C PRO A 192 -7.97 4.82 8.50
N ALA A 193 -6.71 4.40 8.30
CA ALA A 193 -6.21 3.12 8.79
C ALA A 193 -6.29 3.00 10.31
N ILE A 194 -5.79 4.00 11.03
CA ILE A 194 -5.87 4.08 12.49
C ILE A 194 -7.35 4.14 12.93
N LEU A 195 -8.15 4.98 12.25
CA LEU A 195 -9.57 5.11 12.53
C LEU A 195 -10.29 3.75 12.41
N PHE A 196 -10.03 2.95 11.38
CA PHE A 196 -10.66 1.64 11.19
C PHE A 196 -10.36 0.66 12.32
N VAL A 197 -9.15 0.68 12.90
CA VAL A 197 -8.82 -0.19 14.04
C VAL A 197 -9.75 0.11 15.22
N PHE A 198 -10.00 1.38 15.52
CA PHE A 198 -10.90 1.79 16.60
C PHE A 198 -12.39 1.68 16.25
N THR A 199 -12.76 1.91 14.98
CA THR A 199 -14.15 1.92 14.52
C THR A 199 -14.55 0.66 13.76
N HIS A 200 -13.81 -0.45 13.85
CA HIS A 200 -14.08 -1.68 13.10
C HIS A 200 -15.51 -2.22 13.29
N LYS A 201 -16.15 -1.96 14.44
CA LYS A 201 -17.55 -2.34 14.70
C LYS A 201 -18.58 -1.50 13.91
N LYS A 202 -18.21 -0.28 13.49
CA LYS A 202 -19.05 0.66 12.74
C LYS A 202 -18.91 0.50 11.22
N MET A 203 -17.89 -0.22 10.75
CA MET A 203 -17.70 -0.54 9.33
C MET A 203 -18.90 -1.33 8.79
N HIS A 204 -19.32 -0.99 7.57
CA HIS A 204 -20.45 -1.64 6.91
C HIS A 204 -20.10 -3.08 6.55
N GLN A 205 -21.14 -3.89 6.35
CA GLN A 205 -21.02 -5.27 5.92
C GLN A 205 -22.05 -5.52 4.82
N LEU A 206 -21.56 -5.74 3.60
CA LEU A 206 -22.37 -6.13 2.46
C LEU A 206 -22.49 -7.65 2.41
N TYR A 207 -23.63 -8.14 1.92
CA TYR A 207 -23.92 -9.58 1.78
C TYR A 207 -23.93 -10.37 3.10
N GLY A 208 -24.26 -11.65 3.01
CA GLY A 208 -24.16 -12.61 4.12
C GLY A 208 -22.72 -13.02 4.40
N SER A 209 -22.49 -13.74 5.51
CA SER A 209 -21.15 -14.24 5.86
C SER A 209 -20.56 -15.17 4.78
N GLY A 210 -21.34 -16.13 4.30
CA GLY A 210 -20.88 -17.07 3.25
C GLY A 210 -20.51 -16.38 1.95
N GLY A 211 -21.33 -15.42 1.49
CA GLY A 211 -21.06 -14.66 0.27
C GLY A 211 -19.75 -13.86 0.34
N ARG A 212 -19.48 -13.20 1.48
CA ARG A 212 -18.23 -12.46 1.69
C ARG A 212 -17.00 -13.36 1.66
N THR A 213 -17.06 -14.51 2.34
CA THR A 213 -15.95 -15.47 2.34
C THR A 213 -15.71 -16.04 0.95
N ALA A 214 -16.77 -16.38 0.21
CA ALA A 214 -16.67 -16.88 -1.16
C ALA A 214 -16.01 -15.85 -2.08
N ILE A 215 -16.44 -14.57 -2.02
CA ILE A 215 -15.83 -13.49 -2.82
C ILE A 215 -14.34 -13.36 -2.51
N VAL A 216 -13.96 -13.35 -1.23
CA VAL A 216 -12.55 -13.24 -0.84
C VAL A 216 -11.76 -14.43 -1.38
N LEU A 217 -12.19 -15.66 -1.14
CA LEU A 217 -11.46 -16.86 -1.58
C LEU A 217 -11.32 -16.94 -3.11
N ILE A 218 -12.41 -16.68 -3.84
CA ILE A 218 -12.40 -16.69 -5.31
C ILE A 218 -11.47 -15.59 -5.83
N SER A 219 -11.55 -14.38 -5.27
CA SER A 219 -10.69 -13.27 -5.68
C SER A 219 -9.21 -13.56 -5.40
N THR A 220 -8.87 -14.13 -4.24
CA THR A 220 -7.49 -14.50 -3.91
C THR A 220 -6.95 -15.56 -4.86
N ALA A 221 -7.74 -16.59 -5.19
CA ALA A 221 -7.33 -17.64 -6.12
C ALA A 221 -7.13 -17.08 -7.54
N ALA A 222 -8.10 -16.30 -8.02
CA ALA A 222 -8.06 -15.71 -9.37
C ALA A 222 -6.90 -14.72 -9.54
N LEU A 223 -6.65 -13.85 -8.55
CA LEU A 223 -5.56 -12.87 -8.61
C LEU A 223 -4.19 -13.53 -8.51
N THR A 224 -4.06 -14.55 -7.65
CA THR A 224 -2.82 -15.34 -7.57
C THR A 224 -2.53 -16.00 -8.92
N PHE A 225 -3.52 -16.66 -9.52
CA PHE A 225 -3.37 -17.27 -10.85
C PHE A 225 -3.00 -16.24 -11.92
N TYR A 226 -3.68 -15.09 -11.93
CA TYR A 226 -3.40 -13.99 -12.87
C TYR A 226 -1.97 -13.46 -12.75
N CYS A 227 -1.45 -13.27 -11.53
CA CYS A 227 -0.10 -12.73 -11.34
C CYS A 227 1.02 -13.74 -11.67
N PHE A 228 0.71 -15.03 -11.77
CA PHE A 228 1.66 -16.08 -12.16
C PHE A 228 1.56 -16.50 -13.63
N THR A 229 0.58 -15.98 -14.37
CA THR A 229 0.40 -16.22 -15.80
C THR A 229 1.09 -15.14 -16.61
#